data_AF-A0A1B9MKE9-F1
#
_entry.id   AF-A0A1B9MKE9-F1
#
_cell.length_a   1.000
_cell.length_b   1.000
_cell.length_c   1.000
_cell.angle_alpha   90.00
_cell.angle_beta   90.00
_cell.angle_gamma   90.00
#
_symmetry.space_group_name_H-M   'P 1'
#
loop_
_entity.id
_entity.type
_entity.pdbx_description
1 polymer ?
#
loop_
_entity_poly.entity_id
_entity_poly.type
_entity_poly.pdbx_seq_one_letter_code
_entity_poly.pdbx_strand_id
1 'polypeptide(L)'
;MLQNRDDLIKDTFCYSLFEEVFFHANLIEIIIKNVEEYTSLVKNDIDIKNLLIWICQCVDQCFISHHDKDDYYTIKNYSSEIESKWINSWKPRIQLLVEKL
;
A
#
# COMPACT_ATOMS: atom_id res chain seq x y z
N MET A 1 -6.71 1.96 10.70
CA MET A 1 -5.92 2.45 9.53
C MET A 1 -4.43 2.51 9.82
N LEU A 2 -3.98 3.28 10.84
CA LEU A 2 -2.54 3.40 11.18
C LEU A 2 -1.83 2.09 11.48
N GLN A 3 -2.56 1.09 11.99
CA GLN A 3 -2.06 -0.27 12.20
C GLN A 3 -1.51 -0.94 10.94
N ASN A 4 -1.89 -0.51 9.73
CA ASN A 4 -1.28 -1.03 8.51
C ASN A 4 0.22 -0.74 8.42
N ARG A 5 0.79 0.16 9.23
CA ARG A 5 2.23 0.37 9.25
C ARG A 5 2.98 -0.74 9.99
N ASP A 6 2.33 -1.39 10.93
CA ASP A 6 2.91 -2.45 11.77
C ASP A 6 2.71 -3.80 11.08
N ASP A 7 3.80 -4.36 10.60
CA ASP A 7 3.87 -5.62 9.88
C ASP A 7 3.80 -6.84 10.78
N LEU A 8 3.64 -6.68 12.10
CA LEU A 8 3.34 -7.76 13.04
C LEU A 8 1.84 -7.94 13.26
N ILE A 9 1.02 -6.97 12.83
CA ILE A 9 -0.44 -7.02 12.99
C ILE A 9 -1.06 -7.77 11.82
N LYS A 10 -1.51 -8.99 12.10
CA LYS A 10 -2.21 -9.85 11.15
C LYS A 10 -3.42 -9.18 10.51
N ASP A 11 -3.78 -9.65 9.32
CA ASP A 11 -4.92 -9.18 8.52
C ASP A 11 -4.81 -7.70 8.07
N THR A 12 -3.61 -7.11 8.15
CA THR A 12 -3.30 -5.79 7.58
C THR A 12 -2.60 -5.92 6.24
N PHE A 13 -2.64 -4.86 5.43
CA PHE A 13 -2.01 -4.89 4.11
C PHE A 13 -0.50 -5.10 4.19
N CYS A 14 0.21 -4.39 5.07
CA CYS A 14 1.66 -4.55 5.18
C CYS A 14 2.07 -5.89 5.80
N TYR A 15 1.31 -6.43 6.76
CA TYR A 15 1.55 -7.81 7.23
C TYR A 15 1.51 -8.79 6.07
N SER A 16 0.44 -8.77 5.27
CA SER A 16 0.36 -9.73 4.17
C SER A 16 1.40 -9.46 3.08
N LEU A 17 1.75 -8.19 2.83
CA LEU A 17 2.79 -7.86 1.87
C LEU A 17 4.16 -8.37 2.33
N PHE A 18 4.59 -8.07 3.56
CA PHE A 18 5.95 -8.37 4.00
C PHE A 18 6.11 -9.80 4.54
N GLU A 19 5.21 -10.23 5.42
CA GLU A 19 5.33 -11.51 6.12
C GLU A 19 4.77 -12.66 5.28
N GLU A 20 3.62 -12.45 4.64
CA GLU A 20 3.00 -13.48 3.80
C GLU A 20 3.51 -13.44 2.37
N VAL A 21 4.21 -12.37 1.98
CA VAL A 21 4.76 -12.13 0.65
C VAL A 21 3.63 -12.15 -0.39
N PHE A 22 2.48 -11.54 -0.06
CA PHE A 22 1.26 -11.58 -0.83
C PHE A 22 0.65 -10.18 -0.99
N PHE A 23 0.40 -9.78 -2.24
CA PHE A 23 -0.25 -8.52 -2.54
C PHE A 23 -1.77 -8.65 -2.45
N HIS A 24 -2.37 -8.26 -1.32
CA HIS A 24 -3.82 -8.25 -1.13
C HIS A 24 -4.47 -7.00 -1.73
N ALA A 25 -4.82 -7.07 -3.01
CA ALA A 25 -5.50 -5.99 -3.74
C ALA A 25 -6.75 -5.45 -3.02
N ASN A 26 -7.55 -6.32 -2.40
CA ASN A 26 -8.74 -5.91 -1.66
C ASN A 26 -8.42 -5.03 -0.44
N LEU A 27 -7.30 -5.28 0.25
CA LEU A 27 -6.92 -4.47 1.41
C LEU A 27 -6.46 -3.07 0.99
N ILE A 28 -5.77 -2.93 -0.14
CA ILE A 28 -5.46 -1.61 -0.72
C ILE A 28 -6.72 -0.84 -1.07
N GLU A 29 -7.69 -1.48 -1.74
CA GLU A 29 -8.96 -0.81 -2.08
C GLU A 29 -9.71 -0.36 -0.82
N ILE A 30 -9.72 -1.18 0.24
CA ILE A 30 -10.33 -0.83 1.53
C ILE A 30 -9.60 0.36 2.16
N ILE A 31 -8.26 0.39 2.16
CA ILE A 31 -7.48 1.52 2.68
C ILE A 31 -7.82 2.80 1.94
N ILE A 32 -7.80 2.77 0.60
CA ILE A 32 -8.10 3.94 -0.24
C ILE A 32 -9.51 4.45 0.05
N LYS A 33 -10.51 3.56 0.04
CA LYS A 33 -11.90 3.92 0.31
C LYS A 33 -12.07 4.54 1.70
N ASN A 34 -11.48 3.94 2.73
CA ASN A 34 -11.57 4.46 4.10
C ASN A 34 -10.94 5.84 4.22
N VAL A 35 -9.83 6.11 3.52
CA VAL A 35 -9.20 7.44 3.53
C VAL A 35 -10.01 8.45 2.72
N GLU A 36 -10.56 8.06 1.56
CA GLU A 36 -11.50 8.89 0.79
C GLU A 36 -12.67 9.36 1.67
N GLU A 37 -13.30 8.43 2.41
CA GLU A 37 -14.38 8.75 3.36
C GLU A 37 -13.89 9.64 4.52
N TYR A 38 -12.73 9.33 5.10
CA TYR A 38 -12.16 10.07 6.22
C TYR A 38 -11.81 11.53 5.86
N THR A 39 -11.21 11.75 4.69
CA THR A 39 -10.79 13.10 4.22
C THR A 39 -11.97 14.05 3.99
N SER A 40 -13.18 13.53 3.84
CA SER A 40 -14.40 14.35 3.76
C SER A 40 -14.76 15.00 5.11
N LEU A 41 -14.29 14.41 6.22
CA LEU A 41 -14.60 14.82 7.59
C LEU A 41 -13.43 15.53 8.27
N VAL A 42 -12.19 15.08 8.01
CA VAL A 42 -10.97 15.57 8.64
C VAL A 42 -9.99 16.01 7.56
N LYS A 43 -9.47 17.24 7.68
CA LYS A 43 -8.45 17.78 6.80
C LYS A 43 -7.11 17.82 7.53
N ASN A 44 -6.02 17.67 6.77
CA ASN A 44 -4.66 17.85 7.27
C ASN A 44 -4.23 16.90 8.38
N ASP A 45 -4.72 15.66 8.35
CA ASP A 45 -4.24 14.60 9.23
C ASP A 45 -2.87 14.08 8.74
N ILE A 46 -1.82 14.52 9.44
CA ILE A 46 -0.44 14.20 9.11
C ILE A 46 -0.11 12.71 9.27
N ASP A 47 -0.77 12.02 10.20
CA ASP A 47 -0.50 10.61 10.47
C ASP A 47 -1.06 9.73 9.35
N ILE A 48 -2.26 10.06 8.85
CA ILE A 48 -2.83 9.40 7.67
C ILE A 48 -1.99 9.71 6.42
N LYS A 49 -1.55 10.96 6.26
CA LYS A 49 -0.66 11.35 5.16
C LYS A 49 0.62 10.51 5.15
N ASN A 50 1.27 10.41 6.31
CA ASN A 50 2.50 9.64 6.47
C ASN A 50 2.28 8.14 6.25
N LEU A 51 1.14 7.59 6.69
CA LEU A 51 0.77 6.21 6.40
C LEU A 51 0.65 5.94 4.89
N LEU A 52 -0.01 6.83 4.16
CA LEU A 52 -0.19 6.68 2.71
C LEU A 52 1.16 6.74 1.97
N ILE A 53 2.02 7.67 2.35
CA ILE A 53 3.38 7.78 1.80
C ILE A 53 4.17 6.49 2.09
N TRP A 54 4.10 5.99 3.33
CA TRP A 54 4.74 4.74 3.74
C TRP A 54 4.28 3.56 2.88
N ILE A 55 2.97 3.37 2.71
CA ILE A 55 2.43 2.29 1.86
C ILE A 55 2.98 2.38 0.43
N CYS A 56 3.01 3.57 -0.16
CA CYS A 56 3.55 3.75 -1.50
C CYS A 56 5.02 3.33 -1.61
N GLN A 57 5.86 3.80 -0.68
CA GLN A 57 7.29 3.48 -0.66
C GLN A 57 7.53 1.99 -0.48
N CYS A 58 6.80 1.37 0.42
CA CYS A 58 6.91 -0.05 0.72
C CYS A 58 6.51 -0.93 -0.47
N VAL A 59 5.40 -0.61 -1.13
CA VAL A 59 4.95 -1.37 -2.30
C VAL A 59 5.90 -1.20 -3.47
N ASP A 60 6.37 0.03 -3.75
CA ASP A 60 7.37 0.28 -4.79
C ASP A 60 8.64 -0.55 -4.52
N GLN A 61 9.13 -0.53 -3.28
CA GLN A 61 10.30 -1.32 -2.89
C GLN A 61 10.06 -2.82 -3.05
N CYS A 62 8.88 -3.33 -2.70
CA CYS A 62 8.54 -4.75 -2.87
C CYS A 62 8.54 -5.18 -4.34
N PHE A 63 8.08 -4.33 -5.27
CA PHE A 63 8.18 -4.64 -6.70
C PHE A 63 9.61 -4.58 -7.19
N ILE A 64 10.41 -3.60 -6.75
CA ILE A 64 11.85 -3.53 -7.07
C ILE A 64 12.54 -4.82 -6.61
N SER A 65 12.35 -5.20 -5.35
CA SER A 65 12.90 -6.41 -4.76
C SER A 65 12.44 -7.68 -5.47
N HIS A 66 11.15 -7.78 -5.85
CA HIS A 66 10.65 -8.93 -6.63
C HIS A 66 11.40 -9.13 -7.95
N HIS A 67 11.80 -8.03 -8.61
CA HIS A 67 12.52 -8.07 -9.89
C HIS A 67 14.03 -8.17 -9.75
N ASP A 68 14.56 -7.96 -8.54
CA ASP A 68 15.98 -8.10 -8.24
C ASP A 68 16.31 -9.58 -8.00
N LYS A 69 17.23 -10.13 -8.79
CA LYS A 69 17.62 -11.54 -8.71
C LYS A 69 18.45 -11.85 -7.46
N ASP A 70 19.05 -10.83 -6.86
CA ASP A 70 19.87 -10.96 -5.67
C ASP A 70 19.06 -10.70 -4.39
N ASP A 71 17.84 -10.20 -4.52
CA ASP A 71 16.89 -10.02 -3.42
C ASP A 71 16.02 -11.28 -3.29
N TYR A 72 16.06 -11.92 -2.11
CA TYR A 72 15.34 -13.18 -1.87
C TYR A 72 13.82 -13.00 -1.70
N TYR A 73 13.33 -11.76 -1.84
CA TYR A 73 11.92 -11.44 -1.73
C TYR A 73 11.19 -11.63 -3.07
N THR A 74 10.15 -12.48 -3.09
CA THR A 74 9.36 -12.72 -4.30
C THR A 74 7.87 -12.78 -3.97
N ILE A 75 7.13 -11.70 -4.26
CA ILE A 75 5.66 -11.63 -4.18
C ILE A 75 5.03 -12.89 -4.82
N LYS A 76 4.40 -13.73 -4.01
CA LYS A 76 3.91 -15.07 -4.39
C LYS A 76 2.81 -15.02 -5.44
N ASN A 77 1.92 -14.04 -5.34
CA ASN A 77 0.82 -13.83 -6.27
C ASN A 77 1.13 -12.74 -7.29
N TYR A 78 2.41 -12.46 -7.55
CA TYR A 78 2.80 -11.47 -8.54
C TYR A 78 2.17 -11.78 -9.90
N SER A 79 1.69 -10.73 -10.55
CA SER A 79 1.36 -10.73 -11.96
C SER A 79 1.66 -9.34 -12.53
N SER A 80 1.97 -9.27 -13.82
CA SER A 80 2.18 -7.98 -14.51
C SER A 80 0.94 -7.08 -14.44
N GLU A 81 -0.26 -7.66 -14.33
CA GLU A 81 -1.51 -6.93 -14.16
C GLU A 81 -1.60 -6.26 -12.78
N ILE A 82 -1.12 -6.93 -11.71
CA ILE A 82 -1.11 -6.35 -10.35
C ILE A 82 -0.16 -5.16 -10.30
N GLU A 83 1.05 -5.29 -10.82
CA GLU A 83 2.03 -4.21 -10.86
C GLU A 83 1.56 -3.06 -11.76
N SER A 84 1.00 -3.38 -12.94
CA SER A 84 0.40 -2.37 -13.82
C SER A 84 -0.75 -1.64 -13.13
N LYS A 85 -1.61 -2.33 -12.38
CA LYS A 85 -2.70 -1.70 -11.62
C LYS A 85 -2.18 -0.87 -10.45
N TRP A 86 -1.10 -1.27 -9.81
CA TRP A 86 -0.41 -0.43 -8.82
C TRP A 86 0.05 0.89 -9.43
N ILE A 87 0.83 0.83 -10.51
CA ILE A 87 1.43 2.00 -11.18
C ILE A 87 0.35 2.93 -11.76
N ASN A 88 -0.66 2.36 -12.42
CA ASN A 88 -1.60 3.14 -13.22
C ASN A 88 -2.92 3.47 -12.49
N SER A 89 -3.19 2.88 -11.33
CA SER A 89 -4.47 3.06 -10.63
C SER A 89 -4.33 3.33 -9.14
N TRP A 90 -3.82 2.37 -8.35
CA TRP A 90 -3.82 2.50 -6.89
C TRP A 90 -2.88 3.60 -6.38
N LYS A 91 -1.62 3.61 -6.84
CA LYS A 91 -0.65 4.61 -6.40
C LYS A 91 -1.06 6.04 -6.77
N PRO A 92 -1.51 6.35 -8.00
CA PRO A 92 -2.05 7.68 -8.32
C PRO A 92 -3.21 8.10 -7.43
N ARG A 93 -4.16 7.19 -7.12
CA ARG A 93 -5.27 7.49 -6.20
C ARG A 93 -4.76 7.83 -4.80
N ILE A 94 -3.79 7.08 -4.28
CA ILE A 94 -3.16 7.35 -2.99
C ILE A 94 -2.45 8.72 -3.00
N GLN A 95 -1.71 9.05 -4.06
CA GLN A 95 -1.02 10.33 -4.18
C GLN A 95 -2.00 11.52 -4.18
N LEU A 96 -3.14 11.39 -4.87
CA LEU A 96 -4.20 12.41 -4.82
C LEU A 96 -4.80 12.58 -3.42
N LEU A 97 -4.85 11.53 -2.61
CA LEU A 97 -5.31 11.64 -1.22
C LEU A 97 -4.27 12.32 -0.33
N VAL A 98 -2.98 12.04 -0.55
CA VAL A 98 -1.86 12.70 0.13
C VAL A 98 -1.83 14.22 -0.14
N GLU A 99 -2.30 14.68 -1.30
CA GLU A 99 -2.41 16.11 -1.62
C GLU A 99 -3.60 16.79 -0.94
N LYS A 100 -4.64 16.02 -0.57
CA LYS A 100 -5.85 16.52 0.11
C LYS A 100 -5.75 16.53 1.64
N LEU A 101 -4.78 15.78 2.17
CA LEU A 101 -4.34 15.78 3.58
C LEU A 101 -3.14 16.73 3.71
#